data_AF-A0A255RE95-F1
#
_entry.id   AF-A0A255RE95-F1
#
_cell.length_a   1.000
_cell.length_b   1.000
_cell.length_c   1.000
_cell.angle_alpha   90.00
_cell.angle_beta   90.00
_cell.angle_gamma   90.00
#
_symmetry.space_group_name_H-M   'P 1'
#
loop_
_entity.id
_entity.type
_entity.pdbx_description
1 polymer ?
#
loop_
_entity_poly.entity_id
_entity_poly.type
_entity_poly.pdbx_seq_one_letter_code
_entity_poly.pdbx_strand_id
1 'polypeptide(L)'
;MHYNLTLPIFYSDVCLIFIVTGIICAVVRWFHMCRPYDQEADYYYPARRQVTFFCAAVILQLPYFLCPMSEAAWQYVRIFCIIFYPCCFSMLFQRYFHRKPLAGLFNVTVFTIPISLLTVMAVTILAGSGNWLEQHYHWFLWVMVGFSVLLTARLLGVIHRITQLIDNYHIQNYATEDDFPLRFAEKVIWMPVVWIGIAWFPLVIGSRLLMAIIHIVFSVWMVIFLCLILHPQRSKSVNDNKNTTQNDDQRLSMAQTDTPAETTDDTENDTEATTETEQQEVILDDAETVSVTESATTEKQQPQDQMPTETEPLAETESDDPLSENVQPDTITIEDIVADNPEEEPVAEAETQQVTTATTAPKVAKLRARYSKEAKEAVLQVILQNYRDKHLLKTQILSGVDKGLRSGASRFIAEVGYYRLVNMFRLEYARLYANANPASTQVEVAYESGFISDSAYCKAKRNIQDINTDFVKGVHL
;
A
#
# COMPACT_ATOMS: atom_id res chain seq x y z
N MET A 1 -20.43 25.51 -33.08
CA MET A 1 -20.05 24.14 -33.49
C MET A 1 -20.64 23.18 -32.47
N HIS A 2 -21.59 22.33 -32.84
CA HIS A 2 -21.99 21.20 -31.98
C HIS A 2 -21.10 20.00 -32.34
N TYR A 3 -20.23 19.60 -31.42
CA TYR A 3 -19.54 18.32 -31.52
C TYR A 3 -20.54 17.21 -31.21
N ASN A 4 -21.25 16.75 -32.24
CA ASN A 4 -22.00 15.48 -32.19
C ASN A 4 -21.01 14.31 -32.21
N LEU A 5 -20.22 14.19 -31.14
CA LEU A 5 -19.41 13.03 -30.85
C LEU A 5 -20.40 11.87 -30.65
N THR A 6 -20.51 11.00 -31.66
CA THR A 6 -21.48 9.90 -31.64
C THR A 6 -21.21 9.03 -30.42
N LEU A 7 -22.20 8.85 -29.54
CA LEU A 7 -22.07 8.16 -28.25
C LEU A 7 -21.25 6.85 -28.27
N PRO A 8 -21.36 5.97 -29.29
CA PRO A 8 -20.53 4.77 -29.39
C PRO A 8 -19.02 5.06 -29.42
N ILE A 9 -18.59 6.09 -30.16
CA ILE A 9 -17.18 6.50 -30.26
C ILE A 9 -16.70 7.03 -28.91
N PHE A 10 -17.47 7.90 -28.24
CA PHE A 10 -17.12 8.40 -26.91
C PHE A 10 -16.89 7.27 -25.88
N TYR A 11 -17.75 6.25 -25.87
CA TYR A 11 -17.58 5.11 -24.96
C TYR A 11 -16.38 4.21 -25.33
N SER A 12 -16.06 4.10 -26.62
CA SER A 12 -14.86 3.42 -27.13
C SER A 12 -13.59 4.17 -26.72
N ASP A 13 -13.48 5.45 -27.06
CA ASP A 13 -12.32 6.32 -26.78
C ASP A 13 -11.99 6.35 -25.27
N VAL A 14 -13.00 6.48 -24.42
CA VAL A 14 -12.81 6.51 -22.96
C VAL A 14 -12.35 5.14 -22.41
N CYS A 15 -12.80 4.03 -23.00
CA CYS A 15 -12.27 2.71 -22.67
C CYS A 15 -10.82 2.54 -23.17
N LEU A 16 -10.51 3.05 -24.37
CA LEU A 16 -9.15 3.04 -24.92
C LEU A 16 -8.18 3.85 -24.06
N ILE A 17 -8.57 5.03 -23.59
CA ILE A 17 -7.77 5.85 -22.66
C ILE A 17 -7.44 5.06 -21.38
N PHE A 18 -8.41 4.35 -20.80
CA PHE A 18 -8.17 3.52 -19.61
C PHE A 18 -7.25 2.32 -19.91
N ILE A 19 -7.44 1.65 -21.05
CA ILE A 19 -6.57 0.53 -21.48
C ILE A 19 -5.13 1.01 -21.70
N VAL A 20 -4.93 2.08 -22.47
CA VAL A 20 -3.60 2.64 -22.78
C VAL A 20 -2.92 3.16 -21.51
N THR A 21 -3.66 3.82 -20.62
CA THR A 21 -3.14 4.22 -19.30
C THR A 21 -2.64 3.01 -18.52
N GLY A 22 -3.42 1.91 -18.48
CA GLY A 22 -3.02 0.66 -17.85
C GLY A 22 -1.74 0.05 -18.42
N ILE A 23 -1.64 -0.05 -19.76
CA ILE A 23 -0.43 -0.57 -20.43
C ILE A 23 0.79 0.30 -20.12
N ILE A 24 0.67 1.63 -20.18
CA ILE A 24 1.76 2.56 -19.83
C ILE A 24 2.16 2.38 -18.35
N CYS A 25 1.19 2.32 -17.43
CA CYS A 25 1.47 2.08 -16.01
C CYS A 25 2.15 0.71 -15.78
N ALA A 26 1.77 -0.34 -16.51
CA ALA A 26 2.37 -1.65 -16.42
C ALA A 26 3.85 -1.65 -16.87
N VAL A 27 4.12 -1.05 -18.03
CA VAL A 27 5.46 -0.89 -18.62
C VAL A 27 6.36 -0.09 -17.68
N VAL A 28 5.92 1.10 -17.24
CA VAL A 28 6.68 1.93 -16.29
C VAL A 28 6.93 1.16 -14.99
N ARG A 29 5.94 0.44 -14.45
CA ARG A 29 6.11 -0.33 -13.21
C ARG A 29 7.05 -1.53 -13.37
N TRP A 30 7.17 -2.09 -14.56
CA TRP A 30 8.04 -3.23 -14.84
C TRP A 30 9.51 -2.83 -14.88
N PHE A 31 9.82 -1.76 -15.63
CA PHE A 31 11.19 -1.29 -15.87
C PHE A 31 11.71 -0.34 -14.78
N HIS A 32 10.85 0.47 -14.14
CA HIS A 32 11.31 1.45 -13.16
C HIS A 32 11.47 0.86 -11.75
N MET A 33 12.70 0.97 -11.23
CA MET A 33 13.07 0.84 -9.83
C MET A 33 14.08 1.94 -9.51
N CYS A 34 13.91 2.63 -8.39
CA CYS A 34 14.85 3.68 -7.98
C CYS A 34 16.15 3.04 -7.47
N ARG A 35 17.33 3.50 -7.91
CA ARG A 35 18.61 3.11 -7.30
C ARG A 35 18.75 3.74 -5.90
N PRO A 36 19.39 3.06 -4.92
CA PRO A 36 19.98 1.70 -4.97
C PRO A 36 18.98 0.57 -4.61
N TYR A 37 17.68 0.87 -4.57
CA TYR A 37 16.63 -0.06 -4.13
C TYR A 37 16.30 -1.16 -5.17
N ASP A 38 16.93 -1.12 -6.34
CA ASP A 38 16.93 -2.18 -7.34
C ASP A 38 17.69 -3.43 -6.88
N GLN A 39 18.69 -3.29 -6.00
CA GLN A 39 19.51 -4.39 -5.48
C GLN A 39 18.71 -5.41 -4.65
N GLU A 40 17.80 -4.93 -3.78
CA GLU A 40 16.90 -5.79 -2.97
C GLU A 40 15.43 -5.60 -3.40
N ALA A 41 15.16 -5.60 -4.71
CA ALA A 41 13.87 -5.19 -5.26
C ALA A 41 12.65 -5.98 -4.72
N ASP A 42 12.79 -7.25 -4.34
CA ASP A 42 11.70 -8.03 -3.74
C ASP A 42 11.43 -7.67 -2.26
N TYR A 43 12.35 -6.99 -1.56
CA TYR A 43 12.13 -6.42 -0.22
C TYR A 43 11.44 -5.05 -0.28
N TYR A 44 11.93 -4.15 -1.15
CA TYR A 44 11.39 -2.79 -1.28
C TYR A 44 10.07 -2.75 -2.07
N TYR A 45 9.94 -3.61 -3.09
CA TYR A 45 8.80 -3.65 -4.02
C TYR A 45 8.14 -5.04 -4.10
N PRO A 46 7.73 -5.66 -2.97
CA PRO A 46 7.33 -7.08 -2.90
C PRO A 46 6.14 -7.46 -3.79
N ALA A 47 5.33 -6.49 -4.21
CA ALA A 47 4.17 -6.67 -5.08
C ALA A 47 4.38 -6.17 -6.53
N ARG A 48 5.63 -5.84 -6.95
CA ARG A 48 5.93 -5.23 -8.27
C ARG A 48 5.28 -5.97 -9.43
N ARG A 49 5.54 -7.27 -9.53
CA ARG A 49 5.08 -8.13 -10.65
C ARG A 49 3.55 -8.19 -10.70
N GLN A 50 2.91 -8.20 -9.53
CA GLN A 50 1.45 -8.20 -9.38
C GLN A 50 0.83 -6.88 -9.82
N VAL A 51 1.42 -5.72 -9.45
CA VAL A 51 0.91 -4.43 -9.93
C VAL A 51 1.11 -4.28 -11.44
N THR A 52 2.27 -4.64 -12.00
CA THR A 52 2.45 -4.67 -13.47
C THR A 52 1.38 -5.53 -14.14
N PHE A 53 1.10 -6.73 -13.62
CA PHE A 53 0.05 -7.58 -14.17
C PHE A 53 -1.34 -6.94 -14.07
N PHE A 54 -1.69 -6.28 -12.96
CA PHE A 54 -2.99 -5.63 -12.81
C PHE A 54 -3.16 -4.36 -13.65
N CYS A 55 -2.11 -3.56 -13.80
CA CYS A 55 -2.10 -2.45 -14.76
C CYS A 55 -2.22 -2.97 -16.21
N ALA A 56 -1.63 -4.12 -16.55
CA ALA A 56 -1.76 -4.70 -17.89
C ALA A 56 -3.15 -5.34 -18.13
N ALA A 57 -3.71 -6.01 -17.11
CA ALA A 57 -4.92 -6.83 -17.21
C ALA A 57 -6.21 -6.03 -17.51
N VAL A 58 -6.18 -4.69 -17.44
CA VAL A 58 -7.29 -3.86 -17.94
C VAL A 58 -7.52 -4.03 -19.44
N ILE A 59 -6.53 -4.53 -20.20
CA ILE A 59 -6.68 -4.92 -21.61
C ILE A 59 -7.79 -5.96 -21.82
N LEU A 60 -8.20 -6.70 -20.78
CA LEU A 60 -9.36 -7.59 -20.86
C LEU A 60 -10.68 -6.84 -21.14
N GLN A 61 -10.73 -5.51 -20.99
CA GLN A 61 -11.86 -4.68 -21.44
C GLN A 61 -11.93 -4.47 -22.96
N LEU A 62 -11.00 -5.01 -23.76
CA LEU A 62 -11.02 -4.92 -25.22
C LEU A 62 -12.38 -5.23 -25.89
N PRO A 63 -13.22 -6.18 -25.42
CA PRO A 63 -14.55 -6.40 -26.01
C PRO A 63 -15.46 -5.16 -25.92
N TYR A 64 -15.37 -4.39 -24.84
CA TYR A 64 -16.15 -3.17 -24.64
C TYR A 64 -15.56 -1.96 -25.39
N PHE A 65 -14.24 -1.90 -25.56
CA PHE A 65 -13.61 -0.93 -26.46
C PHE A 65 -14.06 -1.13 -27.91
N LEU A 66 -14.03 -2.36 -28.43
CA LEU A 66 -14.37 -2.67 -29.82
C LEU A 66 -15.88 -2.62 -30.10
N CYS A 67 -16.72 -2.97 -29.12
CA CYS A 67 -18.17 -3.06 -29.29
C CYS A 67 -18.96 -2.46 -28.10
N PRO A 68 -18.83 -1.16 -27.78
CA PRO A 68 -19.44 -0.55 -26.59
C PRO A 68 -20.99 -0.57 -26.59
N MET A 69 -21.59 -0.77 -27.77
CA MET A 69 -23.04 -0.90 -27.95
C MET A 69 -23.55 -2.35 -27.96
N SER A 70 -22.66 -3.36 -27.96
CA SER A 70 -23.07 -4.75 -27.76
C SER A 70 -23.56 -4.95 -26.32
N GLU A 71 -24.63 -5.73 -26.14
CA GLU A 71 -25.11 -6.08 -24.82
C GLU A 71 -24.19 -7.12 -24.15
N ALA A 72 -23.69 -8.15 -24.85
CA ALA A 72 -22.67 -9.07 -24.34
C ALA A 72 -21.43 -8.33 -23.81
N ALA A 73 -20.92 -7.35 -24.55
CA ALA A 73 -19.76 -6.55 -24.12
C ALA A 73 -20.07 -5.64 -22.92
N TRP A 74 -21.27 -5.07 -22.85
CA TRP A 74 -21.75 -4.23 -21.75
C TRP A 74 -22.01 -5.03 -20.47
N GLN A 75 -22.62 -6.21 -20.60
CA GLN A 75 -22.81 -7.18 -19.53
C GLN A 75 -21.46 -7.67 -18.98
N TYR A 76 -20.52 -8.00 -19.87
CA TYR A 76 -19.17 -8.40 -19.51
C TYR A 76 -18.42 -7.31 -18.74
N VAL A 77 -18.41 -6.06 -19.19
CA VAL A 77 -17.60 -5.02 -18.54
C VAL A 77 -18.08 -4.69 -17.11
N ARG A 78 -19.39 -4.84 -16.84
CA ARG A 78 -19.96 -4.75 -15.48
C ARG A 78 -19.49 -5.91 -14.59
N ILE A 79 -19.53 -7.13 -15.12
CA ILE A 79 -19.05 -8.35 -14.45
C ILE A 79 -17.53 -8.30 -14.18
N PHE A 80 -16.75 -7.79 -15.15
CA PHE A 80 -15.32 -7.56 -15.02
C PHE A 80 -15.01 -6.69 -13.81
N CYS A 81 -15.62 -5.51 -13.71
CA CYS A 81 -15.35 -4.56 -12.63
C CYS A 81 -15.61 -5.15 -11.23
N ILE A 82 -16.76 -5.79 -11.01
CA ILE A 82 -17.10 -6.32 -9.67
C ILE A 82 -16.23 -7.51 -9.24
N ILE A 83 -15.59 -8.24 -10.16
CA ILE A 83 -14.69 -9.37 -9.84
C ILE A 83 -13.23 -8.92 -9.78
N PHE A 84 -12.80 -8.10 -10.73
CA PHE A 84 -11.40 -7.71 -10.92
C PHE A 84 -10.85 -6.95 -9.70
N TYR A 85 -11.52 -5.89 -9.25
CA TYR A 85 -11.00 -5.05 -8.16
C TYR A 85 -10.84 -5.79 -6.81
N PRO A 86 -11.83 -6.53 -6.26
CA PRO A 86 -11.64 -7.25 -5.00
C PRO A 86 -10.59 -8.36 -5.11
N CYS A 87 -10.51 -9.06 -6.24
CA CYS A 87 -9.47 -10.06 -6.49
C CYS A 87 -8.06 -9.43 -6.47
N CYS A 88 -7.85 -8.37 -7.27
CA CYS A 88 -6.56 -7.70 -7.40
C CYS A 88 -6.11 -7.05 -6.09
N PHE A 89 -6.98 -6.29 -5.42
CA PHE A 89 -6.63 -5.63 -4.16
C PHE A 89 -6.35 -6.63 -3.02
N SER A 90 -7.12 -7.73 -2.91
CA SER A 90 -6.85 -8.78 -1.91
C SER A 90 -5.45 -9.37 -2.09
N MET A 91 -5.06 -9.64 -3.34
CA MET A 91 -3.73 -10.15 -3.68
C MET A 91 -2.61 -9.13 -3.44
N LEU A 92 -2.78 -7.87 -3.86
CA LEU A 92 -1.80 -6.81 -3.62
C LEU A 92 -1.52 -6.65 -2.13
N PHE A 93 -2.56 -6.53 -1.31
CA PHE A 93 -2.43 -6.23 0.11
C PHE A 93 -1.88 -7.42 0.89
N GLN A 94 -2.27 -8.64 0.53
CA GLN A 94 -1.70 -9.87 1.10
C GLN A 94 -0.22 -10.03 0.74
N ARG A 95 0.18 -9.75 -0.51
CA ARG A 95 1.58 -9.85 -0.94
C ARG A 95 2.45 -8.73 -0.35
N TYR A 96 1.94 -7.51 -0.32
CA TYR A 96 2.70 -6.33 0.11
C TYR A 96 2.89 -6.27 1.64
N PHE A 97 1.81 -6.32 2.43
CA PHE A 97 1.90 -6.11 3.87
C PHE A 97 2.31 -7.38 4.62
N HIS A 98 1.70 -8.52 4.34
CA HIS A 98 1.90 -9.75 5.12
C HIS A 98 3.16 -10.56 4.72
N ARG A 99 3.91 -10.14 3.70
CA ARG A 99 5.10 -10.82 3.12
C ARG A 99 4.87 -12.29 2.69
N LYS A 100 3.63 -12.82 2.75
CA LYS A 100 3.34 -14.24 2.51
C LYS A 100 3.70 -14.64 1.06
N PRO A 101 4.28 -15.83 0.85
CA PRO A 101 4.46 -16.37 -0.49
C PRO A 101 3.10 -16.69 -1.11
N LEU A 102 2.95 -16.44 -2.41
CA LEU A 102 1.73 -16.83 -3.14
C LEU A 102 1.56 -18.35 -3.23
N ALA A 103 2.64 -19.12 -3.05
CA ALA A 103 2.73 -20.58 -3.28
C ALA A 103 1.77 -21.46 -2.46
N GLY A 104 1.05 -20.92 -1.47
CA GLY A 104 -0.06 -21.65 -0.85
C GLY A 104 -1.21 -21.81 -1.84
N LEU A 105 -1.55 -23.05 -2.23
CA LEU A 105 -2.51 -23.40 -3.28
C LEU A 105 -3.79 -22.53 -3.29
N PHE A 106 -4.41 -22.34 -2.13
CA PHE A 106 -5.62 -21.51 -1.95
C PHE A 106 -5.46 -20.02 -2.35
N ASN A 107 -4.25 -19.46 -2.28
CA ASN A 107 -3.98 -18.10 -2.75
C ASN A 107 -3.75 -18.06 -4.26
N VAL A 108 -3.19 -19.13 -4.84
CA VAL A 108 -3.07 -19.27 -6.29
C VAL A 108 -4.45 -19.43 -6.90
N THR A 109 -5.26 -20.39 -6.45
CA THR A 109 -6.58 -20.68 -7.05
C THR A 109 -7.57 -19.52 -6.94
N VAL A 110 -7.66 -18.86 -5.78
CA VAL A 110 -8.53 -17.68 -5.59
C VAL A 110 -8.09 -16.48 -6.43
N PHE A 111 -6.85 -16.48 -6.94
CA PHE A 111 -6.39 -15.49 -7.91
C PHE A 111 -6.57 -15.93 -9.37
N THR A 112 -6.12 -17.13 -9.72
CA THR A 112 -6.11 -17.59 -11.13
C THR A 112 -7.51 -17.86 -11.63
N ILE A 113 -8.42 -18.43 -10.83
CA ILE A 113 -9.77 -18.77 -11.28
C ILE A 113 -10.56 -17.52 -11.74
N PRO A 114 -10.65 -16.41 -10.97
CA PRO A 114 -11.29 -15.18 -11.45
C PRO A 114 -10.68 -14.63 -12.75
N ILE A 115 -9.35 -14.55 -12.85
CA ILE A 115 -8.67 -13.95 -14.00
C ILE A 115 -8.78 -14.84 -15.24
N SER A 116 -8.66 -16.16 -15.10
CA SER A 116 -8.89 -17.10 -16.19
C SER A 116 -10.33 -17.05 -16.67
N LEU A 117 -11.32 -16.97 -15.76
CA LEU A 117 -12.74 -16.83 -16.12
C LEU A 117 -13.00 -15.53 -16.90
N LEU A 118 -12.51 -14.39 -16.41
CA LEU A 118 -12.62 -13.10 -17.11
C LEU A 118 -11.89 -13.07 -18.47
N THR A 119 -10.78 -13.81 -18.59
CA THR A 119 -10.02 -13.96 -19.85
C THR A 119 -10.79 -14.81 -20.85
N VAL A 120 -11.34 -15.96 -20.43
CA VAL A 120 -12.15 -16.84 -21.29
C VAL A 120 -13.39 -16.10 -21.78
N MET A 121 -14.09 -15.37 -20.92
CA MET A 121 -15.23 -14.54 -21.31
C MET A 121 -14.85 -13.43 -22.31
N ALA A 122 -13.70 -12.76 -22.14
CA ALA A 122 -13.25 -11.77 -23.10
C ALA A 122 -13.02 -12.41 -24.48
N VAL A 123 -12.34 -13.56 -24.52
CA VAL A 123 -12.04 -14.28 -25.77
C VAL A 123 -13.31 -14.80 -26.45
N THR A 124 -14.30 -15.34 -25.72
CA THR A 124 -15.55 -15.82 -26.36
C THR A 124 -16.38 -14.70 -26.96
N ILE A 125 -16.40 -13.50 -26.34
CA ILE A 125 -17.09 -12.33 -26.89
C ILE A 125 -16.34 -11.79 -28.13
N LEU A 126 -15.00 -11.72 -28.09
CA LEU A 126 -14.17 -11.33 -29.24
C LEU A 126 -14.29 -12.32 -30.42
N ALA A 127 -14.53 -13.60 -30.13
CA ALA A 127 -14.82 -14.64 -31.12
C ALA A 127 -16.30 -14.64 -31.61
N GLY A 128 -17.06 -13.57 -31.34
CA GLY A 128 -18.46 -13.43 -31.78
C GLY A 128 -19.46 -14.35 -31.06
N SER A 129 -19.02 -15.14 -30.08
CA SER A 129 -19.85 -16.11 -29.36
C SER A 129 -20.55 -15.50 -28.12
N GLY A 130 -20.84 -14.20 -28.17
CA GLY A 130 -21.40 -13.43 -27.05
C GLY A 130 -22.83 -13.82 -26.65
N ASN A 131 -23.62 -14.35 -27.59
CA ASN A 131 -25.05 -14.63 -27.44
C ASN A 131 -25.38 -15.55 -26.25
N TRP A 132 -24.46 -16.45 -25.87
CA TRP A 132 -24.62 -17.30 -24.68
C TRP A 132 -24.70 -16.48 -23.38
N LEU A 133 -23.88 -15.42 -23.26
CA LEU A 133 -23.90 -14.54 -22.10
C LEU A 133 -25.21 -13.76 -22.04
N GLU A 134 -25.68 -13.26 -23.18
CA GLU A 134 -26.96 -12.53 -23.28
C GLU A 134 -28.15 -13.42 -22.92
N GLN A 135 -28.20 -14.65 -23.46
CA GLN A 135 -29.27 -15.63 -23.19
C GLN A 135 -29.37 -16.04 -21.72
N HIS A 136 -28.25 -16.13 -21.01
CA HIS A 136 -28.20 -16.59 -19.62
C HIS A 136 -27.87 -15.49 -18.61
N TYR A 137 -27.88 -14.21 -19.02
CA TYR A 137 -27.31 -13.10 -18.27
C TYR A 137 -27.84 -13.00 -16.84
N HIS A 138 -29.15 -13.06 -16.64
CA HIS A 138 -29.75 -12.87 -15.30
C HIS A 138 -29.30 -13.93 -14.29
N TRP A 139 -29.27 -15.22 -14.67
CA TRP A 139 -28.81 -16.29 -13.79
C TRP A 139 -27.31 -16.19 -13.54
N PHE A 140 -26.53 -15.99 -14.61
CA PHE A 140 -25.08 -15.88 -14.54
C PHE A 140 -24.64 -14.68 -13.71
N LEU A 141 -25.35 -13.55 -13.81
CA LEU A 141 -25.07 -12.36 -13.02
C LEU A 141 -25.21 -12.61 -11.52
N TRP A 142 -26.26 -13.30 -11.06
CA TRP A 142 -26.42 -13.62 -9.64
C TRP A 142 -25.27 -14.48 -9.11
N VAL A 143 -24.78 -15.43 -9.90
CA VAL A 143 -23.59 -16.24 -9.56
C VAL A 143 -22.34 -15.36 -9.45
N MET A 144 -22.11 -14.46 -10.41
CA MET A 144 -20.95 -13.55 -10.43
C MET A 144 -21.01 -12.48 -9.33
N VAL A 145 -22.21 -12.02 -8.96
CA VAL A 145 -22.48 -11.14 -7.81
C VAL A 145 -22.14 -11.85 -6.51
N GLY A 146 -22.63 -13.08 -6.30
CA GLY A 146 -22.27 -13.89 -5.13
C GLY A 146 -20.76 -14.13 -5.01
N PHE A 147 -20.10 -14.40 -6.14
CA PHE A 147 -18.64 -14.56 -6.19
C PHE A 147 -17.88 -13.26 -5.88
N SER A 148 -18.36 -12.11 -6.38
CA SER A 148 -17.82 -10.78 -6.03
C SER A 148 -17.94 -10.48 -4.53
N VAL A 149 -19.08 -10.82 -3.91
CA VAL A 149 -19.28 -10.67 -2.45
C VAL A 149 -18.28 -11.53 -1.66
N LEU A 150 -18.04 -12.78 -2.07
CA LEU A 150 -17.04 -13.65 -1.44
C LEU A 150 -15.60 -13.12 -1.58
N LEU A 151 -15.23 -12.59 -2.76
CA LEU A 151 -13.95 -11.93 -2.98
C LEU A 151 -13.80 -10.64 -2.14
N THR A 152 -14.89 -9.89 -1.99
CA THR A 152 -14.93 -8.66 -1.17
C THR A 152 -14.83 -8.99 0.32
N ALA A 153 -15.51 -10.02 0.81
CA ALA A 153 -15.38 -10.53 2.18
C ALA A 153 -13.94 -11.00 2.47
N ARG A 154 -13.28 -11.67 1.51
CA ARG A 154 -11.85 -12.00 1.60
C ARG A 154 -10.99 -10.75 1.72
N LEU A 155 -11.23 -9.71 0.91
CA LEU A 155 -10.49 -8.45 0.99
C LEU A 155 -10.68 -7.77 2.35
N LEU A 156 -11.90 -7.69 2.88
CA LEU A 156 -12.16 -7.17 4.22
C LEU A 156 -11.41 -7.98 5.30
N GLY A 157 -11.35 -9.31 5.16
CA GLY A 157 -10.54 -10.20 6.00
C GLY A 157 -9.01 -10.05 5.84
N VAL A 158 -8.52 -9.42 4.76
CA VAL A 158 -7.11 -9.01 4.59
C VAL A 158 -6.88 -7.62 5.19
N ILE A 159 -7.80 -6.67 4.97
CA ILE A 159 -7.79 -5.31 5.52
C ILE A 159 -7.79 -5.36 7.05
N HIS A 160 -8.72 -6.10 7.67
CA HIS A 160 -8.80 -6.24 9.13
C HIS A 160 -7.50 -6.77 9.76
N ARG A 161 -6.79 -7.68 9.09
CA ARG A 161 -5.47 -8.15 9.55
C ARG A 161 -4.39 -7.08 9.44
N ILE A 162 -4.49 -6.16 8.47
CA ILE A 162 -3.58 -5.01 8.36
C ILE A 162 -3.92 -3.97 9.43
N THR A 163 -5.21 -3.74 9.75
CA THR A 163 -5.62 -2.94 10.91
C THR A 163 -5.02 -3.51 12.20
N GLN A 164 -5.19 -4.82 12.46
CA GLN A 164 -4.54 -5.49 13.58
C GLN A 164 -3.01 -5.33 13.56
N LEU A 165 -2.37 -5.31 12.38
CA LEU A 165 -0.92 -5.13 12.24
C LEU A 165 -0.47 -3.70 12.60
N ILE A 166 -1.29 -2.70 12.26
CA ILE A 166 -1.16 -1.28 12.64
C ILE A 166 -1.38 -1.10 14.15
N ASP A 167 -2.42 -1.70 14.74
CA ASP A 167 -2.70 -1.62 16.17
C ASP A 167 -1.56 -2.24 16.99
N ASN A 168 -1.03 -3.39 16.55
CA ASN A 168 0.16 -4.00 17.13
C ASN A 168 1.42 -3.12 17.01
N TYR A 169 1.51 -2.29 15.96
CA TYR A 169 2.60 -1.32 15.81
C TYR A 169 2.47 -0.19 16.85
N HIS A 170 1.27 0.39 16.98
CA HIS A 170 0.99 1.45 17.97
C HIS A 170 1.15 0.99 19.42
N ILE A 171 0.86 -0.28 19.72
CA ILE A 171 1.08 -0.89 21.04
C ILE A 171 2.58 -1.16 21.34
N GLN A 172 3.49 -0.84 20.41
CA GLN A 172 4.93 -1.13 20.45
C GLN A 172 5.20 -2.63 20.64
N ASN A 173 4.67 -3.48 19.76
CA ASN A 173 4.87 -4.94 19.87
C ASN A 173 6.17 -5.44 19.17
N TYR A 174 6.70 -4.70 18.19
CA TYR A 174 7.85 -5.09 17.37
C TYR A 174 9.20 -4.65 17.96
N ALA A 175 10.30 -5.32 17.56
CA ALA A 175 11.66 -5.05 18.03
C ALA A 175 12.35 -3.83 17.37
N THR A 176 11.85 -3.36 16.21
CA THR A 176 12.42 -2.24 15.45
C THR A 176 11.32 -1.56 14.63
N GLU A 177 11.35 -0.23 14.55
CA GLU A 177 10.31 0.59 13.90
C GLU A 177 10.28 0.42 12.37
N ASP A 178 11.43 0.16 11.77
CA ASP A 178 11.67 0.38 10.33
C ASP A 178 11.16 -0.76 9.42
N ASP A 179 10.61 -1.84 9.99
CA ASP A 179 10.21 -3.07 9.28
C ASP A 179 8.76 -3.04 8.72
N PHE A 180 7.92 -2.08 9.16
CA PHE A 180 6.52 -1.93 8.72
C PHE A 180 6.22 -0.51 8.18
N PRO A 181 5.70 -0.37 6.94
CA PRO A 181 5.47 0.94 6.30
C PRO A 181 4.15 1.60 6.76
N LEU A 182 4.05 1.95 8.04
CA LEU A 182 2.84 2.49 8.70
C LEU A 182 2.19 3.64 7.92
N ARG A 183 2.95 4.71 7.63
CA ARG A 183 2.47 5.93 6.94
C ARG A 183 1.91 5.69 5.54
N PHE A 184 2.25 4.56 4.92
CA PHE A 184 1.70 4.12 3.64
C PHE A 184 0.47 3.23 3.85
N ALA A 185 0.50 2.34 4.84
CA ALA A 185 -0.65 1.52 5.22
C ALA A 185 -1.88 2.39 5.57
N GLU A 186 -1.72 3.37 6.46
CA GLU A 186 -2.80 4.26 6.91
C GLU A 186 -3.48 5.02 5.76
N LYS A 187 -2.70 5.48 4.77
CA LYS A 187 -3.22 6.22 3.61
C LYS A 187 -3.93 5.33 2.59
N VAL A 188 -3.56 4.05 2.50
CA VAL A 188 -3.97 3.16 1.41
C VAL A 188 -4.93 2.06 1.87
N ILE A 189 -5.10 1.83 3.18
CA ILE A 189 -5.91 0.71 3.70
C ILE A 189 -7.39 0.74 3.27
N TRP A 190 -8.02 1.92 3.24
CA TRP A 190 -9.44 2.09 2.87
C TRP A 190 -9.69 2.21 1.36
N MET A 191 -8.66 2.58 0.59
CA MET A 191 -8.73 2.86 -0.84
C MET A 191 -9.40 1.73 -1.67
N PRO A 192 -9.13 0.42 -1.45
CA PRO A 192 -9.82 -0.65 -2.16
C PRO A 192 -11.32 -0.70 -1.94
N VAL A 193 -11.80 -0.39 -0.72
CA VAL A 193 -13.23 -0.46 -0.37
C VAL A 193 -14.00 0.63 -1.13
N VAL A 194 -13.42 1.84 -1.21
CA VAL A 194 -13.96 2.95 -2.00
C VAL A 194 -14.03 2.58 -3.48
N TRP A 195 -12.96 2.01 -4.05
CA TRP A 195 -12.95 1.62 -5.47
C TRP A 195 -13.95 0.51 -5.81
N ILE A 196 -14.17 -0.44 -4.90
CA ILE A 196 -15.20 -1.48 -5.08
C ILE A 196 -16.59 -0.85 -5.00
N GLY A 197 -16.86 0.02 -4.02
CA GLY A 197 -18.13 0.74 -3.93
C GLY A 197 -18.47 1.50 -5.23
N ILE A 198 -17.50 2.22 -5.80
CA ILE A 198 -17.67 2.92 -7.08
C ILE A 198 -17.88 1.93 -8.25
N ALA A 199 -17.12 0.82 -8.29
CA ALA A 199 -17.21 -0.20 -9.34
C ALA A 199 -18.56 -0.95 -9.36
N TRP A 200 -19.35 -0.91 -8.29
CA TRP A 200 -20.71 -1.45 -8.26
C TRP A 200 -21.77 -0.49 -8.82
N PHE A 201 -21.53 0.83 -8.92
CA PHE A 201 -22.55 1.74 -9.44
C PHE A 201 -22.95 1.48 -10.91
N PRO A 202 -22.05 1.15 -11.86
CA PRO A 202 -22.43 0.70 -13.20
C PRO A 202 -23.24 -0.61 -13.21
N LEU A 203 -23.08 -1.46 -12.19
CA LEU A 203 -23.91 -2.65 -12.05
C LEU A 203 -25.34 -2.26 -11.65
N VAL A 204 -25.52 -1.42 -10.63
CA VAL A 204 -26.84 -1.02 -10.12
C VAL A 204 -27.59 -0.08 -11.06
N ILE A 205 -26.91 0.94 -11.59
CA ILE A 205 -27.54 2.04 -12.36
C ILE A 205 -27.67 1.71 -13.85
N GLY A 206 -26.85 0.81 -14.40
CA GLY A 206 -26.93 0.40 -15.80
C GLY A 206 -26.58 1.49 -16.84
N SER A 207 -25.95 2.59 -16.42
CA SER A 207 -25.56 3.70 -17.31
C SER A 207 -24.17 3.54 -17.93
N ARG A 208 -24.10 3.50 -19.26
CA ARG A 208 -22.85 3.52 -20.06
C ARG A 208 -22.06 4.82 -19.85
N LEU A 209 -22.74 5.97 -19.68
CA LEU A 209 -22.10 7.26 -19.36
C LEU A 209 -21.41 7.22 -17.99
N LEU A 210 -22.06 6.62 -16.98
CA LEU A 210 -21.46 6.45 -15.65
C LEU A 210 -20.20 5.56 -15.72
N MET A 211 -20.23 4.49 -16.53
CA MET A 211 -19.05 3.66 -16.78
C MET A 211 -17.90 4.45 -17.40
N ALA A 212 -18.18 5.32 -18.37
CA ALA A 212 -17.18 6.19 -18.99
C ALA A 212 -16.57 7.18 -17.98
N ILE A 213 -17.39 7.86 -17.18
CA ILE A 213 -16.91 8.75 -16.10
C ILE A 213 -16.01 7.98 -15.13
N ILE A 214 -16.40 6.76 -14.76
CA ILE A 214 -15.63 5.87 -13.89
C ILE A 214 -14.29 5.47 -14.53
N HIS A 215 -14.24 5.13 -15.81
CA HIS A 215 -12.98 4.85 -16.52
C HIS A 215 -12.04 6.07 -16.56
N ILE A 216 -12.54 7.29 -16.72
CA ILE A 216 -11.73 8.52 -16.64
C ILE A 216 -11.14 8.68 -15.22
N VAL A 217 -11.98 8.58 -14.19
CA VAL A 217 -11.54 8.70 -12.77
C VAL A 217 -10.52 7.63 -12.41
N PHE A 218 -10.73 6.38 -12.85
CA PHE A 218 -9.82 5.27 -12.59
C PHE A 218 -8.51 5.40 -13.39
N SER A 219 -8.53 6.01 -14.59
CA SER A 219 -7.31 6.32 -15.37
C SER A 219 -6.44 7.31 -14.60
N VAL A 220 -7.01 8.45 -14.19
CA VAL A 220 -6.31 9.49 -13.41
C VAL A 220 -5.77 8.90 -12.10
N TRP A 221 -6.59 8.11 -11.39
CA TRP A 221 -6.15 7.47 -10.16
C TRP A 221 -5.04 6.44 -10.38
N MET A 222 -5.04 5.68 -11.48
CA MET A 222 -4.00 4.69 -11.75
C MET A 222 -2.62 5.35 -11.92
N VAL A 223 -2.56 6.53 -12.55
CA VAL A 223 -1.32 7.33 -12.66
C VAL A 223 -0.89 7.85 -11.28
N ILE A 224 -1.82 8.40 -10.49
CA ILE A 224 -1.53 8.84 -9.10
C ILE A 224 -0.99 7.68 -8.25
N PHE A 225 -1.64 6.52 -8.32
CA PHE A 225 -1.24 5.32 -7.58
C PHE A 225 0.12 4.80 -8.05
N LEU A 226 0.40 4.80 -9.36
CA LEU A 226 1.72 4.47 -9.89
C LEU A 226 2.82 5.35 -9.28
N CYS A 227 2.62 6.67 -9.27
CA CYS A 227 3.58 7.61 -8.67
C CYS A 227 3.80 7.33 -7.17
N LEU A 228 2.75 7.00 -6.41
CA LEU A 228 2.85 6.65 -4.99
C LEU A 228 3.66 5.36 -4.73
N ILE A 229 3.67 4.39 -5.65
CA ILE A 229 4.38 3.10 -5.50
C ILE A 229 5.72 3.02 -6.27
N LEU A 230 6.11 4.11 -6.93
CA LEU A 230 7.34 4.20 -7.72
C LEU A 230 8.56 4.34 -6.79
N HIS A 231 8.49 5.28 -5.85
CA HIS A 231 9.42 5.36 -4.72
C HIS A 231 9.16 4.19 -3.74
N PRO A 232 10.19 3.57 -3.14
CA PRO A 232 9.99 2.57 -2.10
C PRO A 232 9.29 3.20 -0.88
N GLN A 233 8.21 2.56 -0.43
CA GLN A 233 7.46 2.98 0.76
C GLN A 233 7.95 2.28 2.06
N ARG A 234 8.99 1.46 1.94
CA ARG A 234 9.71 0.80 3.05
C ARG A 234 11.12 1.37 3.16
N SER A 235 11.52 1.75 4.37
CA SER A 235 12.88 2.14 4.70
C SER A 235 13.64 0.95 5.27
N LYS A 236 14.61 0.41 4.52
CA LYS A 236 15.88 0.04 5.16
C LYS A 236 16.60 1.35 5.48
N SER A 237 17.48 1.39 6.47
CA SER A 237 18.29 2.59 6.66
C SER A 237 19.23 2.78 5.47
N VAL A 238 19.31 4.01 4.96
CA VAL A 238 20.16 4.39 3.80
C VAL A 238 21.46 5.04 4.28
N ASN A 239 21.60 5.31 5.59
CA ASN A 239 22.82 5.86 6.18
C ASN A 239 23.98 4.86 6.17
N ASP A 240 23.69 3.58 6.05
CA ASP A 240 24.58 2.42 6.22
C ASP A 240 25.68 2.45 5.13
N ASN A 241 25.35 2.92 3.93
CA ASN A 241 26.34 3.18 2.87
C ASN A 241 27.01 4.55 3.02
N LYS A 242 26.24 5.64 3.28
CA LYS A 242 26.81 7.00 3.35
C LYS A 242 27.84 7.17 4.47
N ASN A 243 27.55 6.62 5.65
CA ASN A 243 28.46 6.67 6.79
C ASN A 243 29.69 5.77 6.56
N THR A 244 29.52 4.61 5.91
CA THR A 244 30.64 3.73 5.57
C THR A 244 31.60 4.40 4.58
N THR A 245 31.11 4.88 3.42
CA THR A 245 31.95 5.60 2.46
C THR A 245 32.63 6.82 3.08
N GLN A 246 31.90 7.64 3.85
CA GLN A 246 32.50 8.81 4.52
C GLN A 246 33.55 8.42 5.58
N ASN A 247 33.37 7.31 6.30
CA ASN A 247 34.37 6.81 7.25
C ASN A 247 35.59 6.19 6.53
N ASP A 248 35.40 5.58 5.37
CA ASP A 248 36.48 4.97 4.58
C ASP A 248 37.33 6.04 3.88
N ASP A 249 36.71 7.06 3.29
CA ASP A 249 37.38 8.26 2.75
C ASP A 249 38.18 8.99 3.86
N GLN A 250 37.58 9.10 5.06
CA GLN A 250 38.24 9.69 6.23
C GLN A 250 39.35 8.79 6.82
N ARG A 251 39.30 7.46 6.61
CA ARG A 251 40.39 6.54 6.95
C ARG A 251 41.55 6.61 5.96
N LEU A 252 41.30 6.68 4.65
CA LEU A 252 42.36 6.82 3.65
C LEU A 252 43.13 8.14 3.83
N SER A 253 42.43 9.25 4.05
CA SER A 253 43.06 10.56 4.25
C SER A 253 43.85 10.68 5.56
N MET A 254 43.49 9.93 6.61
CA MET A 254 44.30 9.85 7.83
C MET A 254 45.50 8.90 7.71
N ALA A 255 45.47 7.93 6.78
CA ALA A 255 46.53 6.94 6.61
C ALA A 255 47.74 7.42 5.78
N GLN A 256 47.70 8.63 5.23
CA GLN A 256 48.76 9.19 4.38
C GLN A 256 49.71 10.16 5.09
N THR A 257 49.47 10.50 6.36
CA THR A 257 50.21 11.57 7.07
C THR A 257 51.38 11.05 7.91
N ASP A 258 51.37 9.78 8.33
CA ASP A 258 52.36 9.20 9.24
C ASP A 258 53.44 8.39 8.50
N THR A 259 54.47 9.08 8.01
CA THR A 259 55.78 8.48 7.71
C THR A 259 56.87 9.50 8.04
N PRO A 260 57.77 9.26 9.01
CA PRO A 260 58.81 10.21 9.39
C PRO A 260 59.83 10.45 8.27
N ALA A 261 60.38 11.66 8.22
CA ALA A 261 61.48 12.00 7.33
C ALA A 261 62.81 11.38 7.79
N GLU A 262 63.58 10.88 6.84
CA GLU A 262 65.02 10.61 6.99
C GLU A 262 65.76 11.34 5.85
N THR A 263 66.96 11.84 6.14
CA THR A 263 67.67 12.86 5.34
C THR A 263 68.94 12.28 4.71
N THR A 264 69.54 13.00 3.75
CA THR A 264 70.83 12.79 3.03
C THR A 264 70.74 11.98 1.72
N ASP A 265 71.52 12.30 0.69
CA ASP A 265 71.98 13.63 0.20
C ASP A 265 72.46 13.49 -1.26
N ASP A 266 72.60 14.60 -1.99
CA ASP A 266 73.23 14.72 -3.33
C ASP A 266 72.59 13.91 -4.49
N THR A 267 72.61 14.31 -5.77
CA THR A 267 73.10 15.52 -6.47
C THR A 267 72.20 15.81 -7.70
N GLU A 268 72.25 17.04 -8.24
CA GLU A 268 72.11 17.43 -9.68
C GLU A 268 71.00 16.78 -10.58
N ASN A 269 70.20 17.51 -11.38
CA ASN A 269 70.25 18.91 -11.84
C ASN A 269 68.91 19.28 -12.56
N ASP A 270 68.61 20.58 -12.74
CA ASP A 270 67.72 21.29 -13.71
C ASP A 270 66.50 20.58 -14.41
N THR A 271 65.38 21.25 -14.76
CA THR A 271 65.15 22.69 -15.01
C THR A 271 63.71 23.13 -14.70
N GLU A 272 63.55 24.38 -14.25
CA GLU A 272 62.40 25.32 -14.38
C GLU A 272 60.91 24.86 -14.29
N ALA A 273 60.26 25.37 -13.23
CA ALA A 273 59.10 26.27 -13.26
C ALA A 273 57.83 25.86 -14.07
N THR A 274 56.68 25.56 -13.45
CA THR A 274 55.68 26.50 -12.84
C THR A 274 55.10 27.55 -13.82
N THR A 275 53.79 27.80 -13.90
CA THR A 275 52.67 27.41 -13.00
C THR A 275 51.32 27.32 -13.74
N GLU A 276 50.24 26.96 -13.01
CA GLU A 276 48.84 27.47 -13.04
C GLU A 276 48.33 28.28 -14.27
N THR A 277 47.05 28.22 -14.66
CA THR A 277 45.87 28.39 -13.77
C THR A 277 44.59 27.79 -14.37
N GLU A 278 43.58 27.60 -13.53
CA GLU A 278 42.17 27.49 -13.94
C GLU A 278 41.72 28.72 -14.77
N GLN A 279 40.71 28.56 -15.65
CA GLN A 279 39.50 29.39 -15.55
C GLN A 279 38.33 28.91 -16.44
N GLN A 280 37.15 29.39 -16.05
CA GLN A 280 35.80 29.13 -16.54
C GLN A 280 35.29 30.41 -17.22
N GLU A 281 34.59 30.35 -18.37
CA GLU A 281 33.39 31.21 -18.63
C GLU A 281 32.67 31.05 -20.01
N VAL A 282 31.40 31.53 -20.03
CA VAL A 282 30.74 32.34 -21.10
C VAL A 282 30.00 31.70 -22.32
N ILE A 283 28.66 31.62 -22.17
CA ILE A 283 27.58 32.30 -22.96
C ILE A 283 27.04 31.76 -24.31
N LEU A 284 25.73 31.40 -24.24
CA LEU A 284 24.54 31.60 -25.10
C LEU A 284 24.42 31.16 -26.59
N ASP A 285 23.19 30.73 -26.85
CA ASP A 285 22.27 30.96 -27.99
C ASP A 285 22.72 30.80 -29.44
N ASP A 286 21.92 30.01 -30.18
CA ASP A 286 21.13 30.60 -31.26
C ASP A 286 19.82 29.81 -31.49
N ALA A 287 18.76 30.46 -31.93
CA ALA A 287 17.48 29.81 -32.24
C ALA A 287 16.63 30.60 -33.25
N GLU A 288 16.35 30.00 -34.42
CA GLU A 288 15.19 30.41 -35.24
C GLU A 288 14.62 29.25 -36.07
N THR A 289 13.49 29.50 -36.76
CA THR A 289 12.57 28.47 -37.33
C THR A 289 12.16 28.82 -38.78
N VAL A 290 10.98 28.37 -39.26
CA VAL A 290 10.29 28.81 -40.51
C VAL A 290 10.86 28.16 -41.82
N SER A 291 10.10 27.66 -42.80
CA SER A 291 8.64 27.45 -42.99
C SER A 291 8.25 26.32 -43.96
N VAL A 292 6.99 25.88 -43.80
CA VAL A 292 6.04 25.24 -44.74
C VAL A 292 6.18 25.59 -46.24
N THR A 293 5.74 24.66 -47.12
CA THR A 293 5.08 25.00 -48.41
C THR A 293 4.03 23.94 -48.79
N GLU A 294 3.10 24.27 -49.69
CA GLU A 294 1.82 23.57 -49.97
C GLU A 294 1.61 23.37 -51.50
N SER A 295 0.80 22.37 -51.92
CA SER A 295 0.30 22.21 -53.31
C SER A 295 -0.91 21.23 -53.39
N ALA A 296 -1.78 21.38 -54.40
CA ALA A 296 -3.09 20.70 -54.50
C ALA A 296 -3.53 20.40 -55.97
N THR A 297 -4.83 20.04 -56.17
CA THR A 297 -5.58 19.80 -57.45
C THR A 297 -5.27 18.46 -58.19
N THR A 298 -6.19 17.72 -58.86
CA THR A 298 -7.62 17.92 -59.28
C THR A 298 -8.43 16.58 -59.34
N GLU A 299 -9.75 16.69 -59.54
CA GLU A 299 -10.88 15.71 -59.61
C GLU A 299 -10.77 14.40 -60.46
N LYS A 300 -11.63 13.39 -60.16
CA LYS A 300 -12.75 12.98 -61.08
C LYS A 300 -13.83 11.98 -60.56
N GLN A 301 -15.10 12.43 -60.64
CA GLN A 301 -16.38 11.77 -61.04
C GLN A 301 -16.89 10.40 -60.50
N GLN A 302 -18.24 10.29 -60.49
CA GLN A 302 -19.12 9.16 -60.09
C GLN A 302 -20.17 8.90 -61.21
N PRO A 303 -20.70 7.66 -61.38
CA PRO A 303 -22.14 7.34 -61.17
C PRO A 303 -22.31 6.01 -60.36
N GLN A 304 -23.37 5.68 -59.59
CA GLN A 304 -24.84 5.88 -59.62
C GLN A 304 -25.62 4.70 -60.24
N ASP A 305 -26.38 3.98 -59.40
CA ASP A 305 -27.60 3.17 -59.66
C ASP A 305 -28.08 2.54 -58.33
N GLN A 306 -29.25 1.89 -58.19
CA GLN A 306 -30.64 2.37 -58.33
C GLN A 306 -31.57 1.47 -57.44
N MET A 307 -32.84 1.86 -57.21
CA MET A 307 -33.86 1.12 -56.41
C MET A 307 -34.67 0.12 -57.29
N PRO A 308 -35.77 -0.61 -56.90
CA PRO A 308 -36.91 -0.23 -56.01
C PRO A 308 -37.62 -1.41 -55.23
N THR A 309 -38.92 -1.22 -54.89
CA THR A 309 -39.96 -2.21 -54.48
C THR A 309 -39.94 -2.63 -53.00
N GLU A 310 -40.89 -2.24 -52.12
CA GLU A 310 -42.33 -2.62 -51.99
C GLU A 310 -42.53 -4.10 -51.50
N THR A 311 -43.53 -4.50 -50.69
CA THR A 311 -44.85 -3.89 -50.37
C THR A 311 -45.35 -4.28 -48.94
N GLU A 312 -46.34 -3.54 -48.42
CA GLU A 312 -47.28 -3.89 -47.33
C GLU A 312 -48.51 -4.67 -47.90
N PRO A 313 -49.68 -4.93 -47.22
CA PRO A 313 -50.10 -4.85 -45.81
C PRO A 313 -50.97 -6.06 -45.33
N LEU A 314 -51.80 -5.87 -44.26
CA LEU A 314 -53.04 -6.62 -43.87
C LEU A 314 -52.86 -7.98 -43.13
N ALA A 315 -53.73 -8.40 -42.20
CA ALA A 315 -54.85 -7.73 -41.47
C ALA A 315 -55.29 -8.56 -40.22
N GLU A 316 -55.94 -7.88 -39.24
CA GLU A 316 -57.13 -8.26 -38.40
C GLU A 316 -57.17 -9.67 -37.70
N THR A 317 -57.89 -9.94 -36.60
CA THR A 317 -59.14 -9.42 -36.00
C THR A 317 -59.18 -9.57 -34.45
N GLU A 318 -59.97 -8.72 -33.76
CA GLU A 318 -60.97 -9.00 -32.68
C GLU A 318 -60.66 -9.91 -31.44
N SER A 319 -61.26 -9.72 -30.24
CA SER A 319 -62.04 -8.61 -29.63
C SER A 319 -62.24 -8.84 -28.08
N ASP A 320 -63.18 -8.11 -27.47
CA ASP A 320 -63.91 -8.38 -26.21
C ASP A 320 -63.29 -7.95 -24.84
N ASP A 321 -63.52 -6.67 -24.55
CA ASP A 321 -63.84 -6.09 -23.22
C ASP A 321 -65.25 -6.59 -22.73
N PRO A 322 -65.80 -6.22 -21.55
CA PRO A 322 -65.20 -5.60 -20.36
C PRO A 322 -65.65 -6.23 -19.00
N LEU A 323 -65.05 -5.80 -17.88
CA LEU A 323 -65.84 -5.35 -16.72
C LEU A 323 -65.02 -4.45 -15.78
N SER A 324 -65.69 -3.51 -15.11
CA SER A 324 -65.09 -2.47 -14.25
C SER A 324 -65.33 -2.71 -12.76
N GLU A 325 -64.38 -2.33 -11.90
CA GLU A 325 -64.70 -1.48 -10.74
C GLU A 325 -63.50 -0.66 -10.23
N ASN A 326 -63.78 0.36 -9.43
CA ASN A 326 -62.79 1.24 -8.80
C ASN A 326 -62.27 0.67 -7.48
N VAL A 327 -61.07 1.10 -7.04
CA VAL A 327 -60.82 1.82 -5.77
C VAL A 327 -59.31 2.06 -5.59
N GLN A 328 -58.93 3.21 -4.99
CA GLN A 328 -57.55 3.55 -4.67
C GLN A 328 -57.12 3.01 -3.28
N PRO A 329 -55.82 2.98 -2.95
CA PRO A 329 -55.29 2.07 -1.94
C PRO A 329 -55.42 2.59 -0.50
N ASP A 330 -55.38 1.66 0.45
CA ASP A 330 -55.14 1.98 1.86
C ASP A 330 -54.10 1.04 2.48
N THR A 331 -53.43 1.52 3.54
CA THR A 331 -52.23 0.87 4.13
C THR A 331 -52.57 0.26 5.49
N ILE A 332 -52.37 -1.05 5.68
CA ILE A 332 -52.57 -1.71 6.97
C ILE A 332 -51.40 -2.62 7.34
N THR A 333 -50.78 -2.31 8.49
CA THR A 333 -49.90 -3.18 9.29
C THR A 333 -50.69 -3.82 10.44
N ILE A 334 -50.37 -5.07 10.77
CA ILE A 334 -50.75 -5.83 11.98
C ILE A 334 -49.48 -6.66 12.31
N GLU A 335 -48.80 -6.50 13.47
CA GLU A 335 -49.07 -7.12 14.79
C GLU A 335 -49.00 -8.67 14.73
N ASP A 336 -48.41 -9.42 15.67
CA ASP A 336 -48.59 -9.52 17.13
C ASP A 336 -47.31 -10.20 17.73
N ILE A 337 -46.87 -10.16 19.01
CA ILE A 337 -47.20 -9.37 20.22
C ILE A 337 -46.07 -9.57 21.29
N VAL A 338 -46.33 -9.21 22.55
CA VAL A 338 -45.55 -9.40 23.81
C VAL A 338 -44.56 -8.28 24.18
N ALA A 339 -44.79 -7.71 25.37
CA ALA A 339 -43.97 -6.71 26.03
C ALA A 339 -43.62 -7.16 27.46
N ASP A 340 -42.63 -6.52 28.07
CA ASP A 340 -42.76 -6.05 29.47
C ASP A 340 -41.89 -4.80 29.69
N ASN A 341 -42.09 -4.08 30.80
CA ASN A 341 -41.67 -2.68 31.01
C ASN A 341 -40.93 -2.50 32.38
N PRO A 342 -40.83 -1.28 32.94
CA PRO A 342 -39.92 -0.15 32.65
C PRO A 342 -38.75 -0.01 33.66
N GLU A 343 -37.80 0.90 33.38
CA GLU A 343 -37.52 2.11 34.21
C GLU A 343 -36.29 2.90 33.69
N GLU A 344 -36.30 4.23 33.85
CA GLU A 344 -35.29 5.18 33.33
C GLU A 344 -34.70 6.05 34.46
N GLU A 345 -33.42 6.43 34.38
CA GLU A 345 -32.99 7.85 34.49
C GLU A 345 -31.48 8.05 34.14
N PRO A 346 -31.09 9.15 33.44
CA PRO A 346 -29.68 9.45 33.11
C PRO A 346 -29.15 10.84 33.58
N VAL A 347 -27.94 10.87 34.17
CA VAL A 347 -27.21 12.09 34.64
C VAL A 347 -25.69 11.79 34.66
N ALA A 348 -24.71 12.67 34.36
CA ALA A 348 -24.56 13.88 33.52
C ALA A 348 -23.04 14.22 33.42
N GLU A 349 -22.63 15.40 32.92
CA GLU A 349 -21.21 15.84 32.80
C GLU A 349 -20.86 17.12 33.59
N ALA A 350 -19.55 17.46 33.58
CA ALA A 350 -18.95 18.81 33.66
C ALA A 350 -18.67 19.53 35.03
N GLU A 351 -17.38 19.58 35.36
CA GLU A 351 -16.54 20.77 35.66
C GLU A 351 -16.77 21.77 36.84
N THR A 352 -15.69 21.87 37.65
CA THR A 352 -14.98 23.10 38.10
C THR A 352 -15.61 24.05 39.14
N GLN A 353 -14.98 24.15 40.34
CA GLN A 353 -14.30 25.37 40.88
C GLN A 353 -13.58 25.08 42.23
N GLN A 354 -12.93 26.10 42.85
CA GLN A 354 -11.90 25.96 43.90
C GLN A 354 -12.27 26.59 45.28
N VAL A 355 -11.35 26.40 46.25
CA VAL A 355 -11.05 27.21 47.46
C VAL A 355 -11.75 26.82 48.79
N THR A 356 -10.98 26.20 49.69
CA THR A 356 -10.84 26.70 51.09
C THR A 356 -9.55 26.22 51.79
N THR A 357 -8.76 27.21 52.20
CA THR A 357 -7.58 27.26 53.10
C THR A 357 -7.16 26.07 54.00
N ALA A 358 -5.87 25.67 53.88
CA ALA A 358 -4.83 25.38 54.91
C ALA A 358 -5.19 24.61 56.22
N THR A 359 -4.36 23.67 56.73
CA THR A 359 -3.02 23.98 57.33
C THR A 359 -2.17 22.72 57.65
N THR A 360 -0.86 22.79 57.34
CA THR A 360 0.31 22.03 57.89
C THR A 360 0.28 20.49 58.04
N ALA A 361 1.05 19.77 57.20
CA ALA A 361 2.22 18.94 57.59
C ALA A 361 2.82 18.17 56.38
N PRO A 362 4.16 18.12 56.18
CA PRO A 362 4.75 17.50 55.00
C PRO A 362 4.90 15.97 55.14
N LYS A 363 4.10 15.21 54.37
CA LYS A 363 4.45 13.83 54.01
C LYS A 363 4.94 13.81 52.57
N VAL A 364 6.20 13.40 52.37
CA VAL A 364 6.80 13.22 51.05
C VAL A 364 5.94 12.24 50.24
N ALA A 365 5.25 12.76 49.22
CA ALA A 365 4.38 11.98 48.35
C ALA A 365 5.23 11.11 47.42
N LYS A 366 5.73 9.99 47.97
CA LYS A 366 6.46 8.95 47.22
C LYS A 366 5.53 8.42 46.14
N LEU A 367 5.72 8.91 44.91
CA LEU A 367 4.91 8.58 43.75
C LEU A 367 4.82 7.05 43.63
N ARG A 368 3.65 6.47 43.91
CA ARG A 368 3.49 5.01 43.91
C ARG A 368 3.75 4.53 42.49
N ALA A 369 4.78 3.71 42.31
CA ALA A 369 5.07 3.07 41.04
C ALA A 369 3.80 2.41 40.51
N ARG A 370 3.44 2.68 39.25
CA ARG A 370 2.12 2.31 38.71
C ARG A 370 1.97 0.80 38.48
N TYR A 371 3.07 0.07 38.62
CA TYR A 371 3.33 -1.36 38.46
C TYR A 371 4.02 -1.92 39.72
N SER A 372 3.97 -3.24 39.94
CA SER A 372 4.63 -3.87 41.10
C SER A 372 6.13 -4.11 40.86
N LYS A 373 6.92 -4.22 41.95
CA LYS A 373 8.38 -4.41 41.85
C LYS A 373 8.73 -5.77 41.22
N GLU A 374 7.95 -6.78 41.57
CA GLU A 374 8.05 -8.16 41.10
C GLU A 374 7.75 -8.22 39.60
N ALA A 375 6.74 -7.48 39.13
CA ALA A 375 6.41 -7.38 37.71
C ALA A 375 7.49 -6.65 36.88
N LYS A 376 8.18 -5.64 37.46
CA LYS A 376 9.39 -5.05 36.85
C LYS A 376 10.51 -6.08 36.76
N GLU A 377 10.80 -6.78 37.85
CA GLU A 377 11.93 -7.72 37.94
C GLU A 377 11.74 -8.92 37.01
N ALA A 378 10.53 -9.47 36.91
CA ALA A 378 10.20 -10.51 35.94
C ALA A 378 10.37 -10.05 34.48
N VAL A 379 9.97 -8.83 34.12
CA VAL A 379 10.19 -8.29 32.76
C VAL A 379 11.68 -8.14 32.46
N LEU A 380 12.46 -7.59 33.39
CA LEU A 380 13.91 -7.42 33.22
C LEU A 380 14.61 -8.78 33.07
N GLN A 381 14.20 -9.80 33.82
CA GLN A 381 14.74 -11.15 33.72
C GLN A 381 14.44 -11.82 32.37
N VAL A 382 13.19 -11.70 31.87
CA VAL A 382 12.82 -12.27 30.57
C VAL A 382 13.50 -11.54 29.41
N ILE A 383 13.71 -10.22 29.51
CA ILE A 383 14.51 -9.47 28.53
C ILE A 383 15.98 -9.87 28.60
N LEU A 384 16.56 -10.03 29.81
CA LEU A 384 17.95 -10.45 29.98
C LEU A 384 18.26 -11.80 29.30
N GLN A 385 17.30 -12.71 29.28
CA GLN A 385 17.43 -14.01 28.62
C GLN A 385 17.30 -13.95 27.09
N ASN A 386 16.68 -12.90 26.52
CA ASN A 386 16.23 -12.89 25.12
C ASN A 386 16.64 -11.65 24.30
N TYR A 387 17.31 -10.64 24.86
CA TYR A 387 17.59 -9.37 24.16
C TYR A 387 18.42 -9.51 22.86
N ARG A 388 19.18 -10.60 22.70
CA ARG A 388 19.93 -10.93 21.47
C ARG A 388 19.03 -11.46 20.34
N ASP A 389 17.79 -11.89 20.62
CA ASP A 389 16.79 -12.14 19.56
C ASP A 389 16.46 -10.82 18.87
N LYS A 390 16.71 -10.77 17.57
CA LYS A 390 16.54 -9.60 16.70
C LYS A 390 15.06 -9.26 16.51
N HIS A 391 14.18 -10.26 16.58
CA HIS A 391 12.74 -10.13 16.35
C HIS A 391 11.89 -10.22 17.62
N LEU A 392 12.51 -10.13 18.80
CA LEU A 392 11.84 -10.18 20.11
C LEU A 392 10.60 -9.28 20.19
N LEU A 393 9.46 -9.89 20.52
CA LEU A 393 8.16 -9.23 20.63
C LEU A 393 7.79 -8.93 22.08
N LYS A 394 7.10 -7.81 22.31
CA LYS A 394 6.49 -7.47 23.61
C LYS A 394 5.55 -8.58 24.09
N THR A 395 4.84 -9.22 23.16
CA THR A 395 3.98 -10.39 23.44
C THR A 395 4.76 -11.63 23.89
N GLN A 396 5.97 -11.89 23.38
CA GLN A 396 6.81 -12.99 23.87
C GLN A 396 7.25 -12.72 25.32
N ILE A 397 7.70 -11.51 25.63
CA ILE A 397 8.08 -11.13 27.00
C ILE A 397 6.90 -11.26 27.97
N LEU A 398 5.73 -10.74 27.59
CA LEU A 398 4.50 -10.90 28.38
C LEU A 398 4.02 -12.36 28.47
N SER A 399 4.43 -13.25 27.56
CA SER A 399 4.16 -14.69 27.66
C SER A 399 5.10 -15.40 28.64
N GLY A 400 6.36 -14.97 28.75
CA GLY A 400 7.34 -15.48 29.70
C GLY A 400 7.12 -15.00 31.15
N VAL A 401 6.38 -13.91 31.35
CA VAL A 401 5.97 -13.44 32.68
C VAL A 401 4.74 -14.20 33.19
N ASP A 402 4.74 -14.54 34.48
CA ASP A 402 3.65 -15.19 35.20
C ASP A 402 2.30 -14.52 34.98
N LYS A 403 1.24 -15.32 34.79
CA LYS A 403 -0.11 -14.85 34.43
C LYS A 403 -0.62 -13.74 35.35
N GLY A 404 -0.36 -13.82 36.66
CA GLY A 404 -0.77 -12.81 37.64
C GLY A 404 -0.02 -11.46 37.56
N LEU A 405 1.21 -11.46 37.04
CA LEU A 405 2.04 -10.25 36.94
C LEU A 405 1.92 -9.53 35.58
N ARG A 406 1.30 -10.15 34.57
CA ARG A 406 1.22 -9.63 33.18
C ARG A 406 0.62 -8.23 33.06
N SER A 407 -0.35 -7.88 33.90
CA SER A 407 -0.96 -6.53 33.91
C SER A 407 0.03 -5.47 34.40
N GLY A 408 0.75 -5.74 35.48
CA GLY A 408 1.84 -4.89 35.98
C GLY A 408 3.01 -4.80 34.99
N ALA A 409 3.39 -5.93 34.39
CA ALA A 409 4.45 -6.02 33.39
C ALA A 409 4.14 -5.20 32.14
N SER A 410 2.93 -5.33 31.59
CA SER A 410 2.48 -4.56 30.42
C SER A 410 2.49 -3.05 30.70
N ARG A 411 2.08 -2.65 31.92
CA ARG A 411 2.12 -1.24 32.36
C ARG A 411 3.55 -0.73 32.58
N PHE A 412 4.45 -1.51 33.16
CA PHE A 412 5.88 -1.17 33.26
C PHE A 412 6.52 -0.94 31.87
N ILE A 413 6.27 -1.86 30.92
CA ILE A 413 6.76 -1.74 29.54
C ILE A 413 6.17 -0.49 28.85
N ALA A 414 4.91 -0.14 29.11
CA ALA A 414 4.29 1.08 28.59
C ALA A 414 4.85 2.36 29.22
N GLU A 415 5.22 2.35 30.51
CA GLU A 415 5.76 3.50 31.23
C GLU A 415 7.23 3.81 30.86
N VAL A 416 8.03 2.79 30.50
CA VAL A 416 9.42 2.97 30.04
C VAL A 416 9.54 3.11 28.51
N GLY A 417 8.59 2.52 27.75
CA GLY A 417 8.67 2.32 26.31
C GLY A 417 9.40 1.03 25.94
N TYR A 418 8.79 0.20 25.08
CA TYR A 418 9.29 -1.14 24.77
C TYR A 418 10.66 -1.12 24.08
N TYR A 419 10.76 -0.34 22.99
CA TYR A 419 12.01 -0.18 22.24
C TYR A 419 13.15 0.32 23.12
N ARG A 420 12.87 1.29 24.01
CA ARG A 420 13.87 1.83 24.96
C ARG A 420 14.35 0.74 25.92
N LEU A 421 13.43 -0.05 26.46
CA LEU A 421 13.74 -1.09 27.43
C LEU A 421 14.64 -2.18 26.83
N VAL A 422 14.31 -2.73 25.66
CA VAL A 422 15.15 -3.76 25.01
C VAL A 422 16.48 -3.18 24.52
N ASN A 423 16.48 -2.00 23.90
CA ASN A 423 17.70 -1.42 23.36
C ASN A 423 18.69 -0.98 24.45
N MET A 424 18.27 -0.70 25.69
CA MET A 424 19.23 -0.51 26.79
C MET A 424 20.09 -1.76 27.05
N PHE A 425 19.48 -2.96 27.04
CA PHE A 425 20.23 -4.22 27.21
C PHE A 425 21.19 -4.47 26.03
N ARG A 426 20.69 -4.27 24.80
CA ARG A 426 21.50 -4.42 23.58
C ARG A 426 22.66 -3.41 23.52
N LEU A 427 22.46 -2.16 23.94
CA LEU A 427 23.52 -1.15 23.99
C LEU A 427 24.57 -1.45 25.07
N GLU A 428 24.16 -1.98 26.23
CA GLU A 428 25.11 -2.38 27.28
C GLU A 428 25.94 -3.61 26.86
N TYR A 429 25.33 -4.59 26.19
CA TYR A 429 26.10 -5.70 25.61
C TYR A 429 27.06 -5.21 24.52
N ALA A 430 26.62 -4.30 23.63
CA ALA A 430 27.49 -3.68 22.63
C ALA A 430 28.69 -2.95 23.26
N ARG A 431 28.49 -2.29 24.41
CA ARG A 431 29.56 -1.62 25.17
C ARG A 431 30.56 -2.63 25.73
N LEU A 432 30.10 -3.75 26.29
CA LEU A 432 30.97 -4.81 26.79
C LEU A 432 31.73 -5.50 25.65
N TYR A 433 31.02 -5.87 24.57
CA TYR A 433 31.60 -6.56 23.41
C TYR A 433 32.66 -5.72 22.70
N ALA A 434 32.41 -4.43 22.47
CA ALA A 434 33.40 -3.53 21.86
C ALA A 434 34.64 -3.32 22.76
N ASN A 435 34.46 -3.34 24.10
CA ASN A 435 35.59 -3.27 25.03
C ASN A 435 36.42 -4.57 25.07
N ALA A 436 35.80 -5.73 24.86
CA ALA A 436 36.49 -7.02 24.82
C ALA A 436 37.13 -7.33 23.45
N ASN A 437 36.55 -6.81 22.36
CA ASN A 437 37.04 -6.99 21.00
C ASN A 437 37.29 -5.61 20.32
N PRO A 438 38.37 -4.88 20.67
CA PRO A 438 38.63 -3.55 20.11
C PRO A 438 38.87 -3.49 18.59
N ALA A 439 39.10 -4.65 17.96
CA ALA A 439 39.27 -4.79 16.51
C ALA A 439 37.97 -5.09 15.75
N SER A 440 36.87 -5.43 16.45
CA SER A 440 35.58 -5.76 15.81
C SER A 440 34.95 -4.56 15.12
N THR A 441 34.29 -4.80 14.00
CA THR A 441 33.64 -3.74 13.22
C THR A 441 32.34 -3.26 13.90
N GLN A 442 31.90 -2.03 13.62
CA GLN A 442 30.64 -1.53 14.17
C GLN A 442 29.43 -2.38 13.73
N VAL A 443 29.48 -2.96 12.53
CA VAL A 443 28.44 -3.84 11.97
C VAL A 443 28.36 -5.15 12.78
N GLU A 444 29.50 -5.76 13.07
CA GLU A 444 29.66 -6.96 13.89
C GLU A 444 29.20 -6.73 15.34
N VAL A 445 29.65 -5.65 15.98
CA VAL A 445 29.21 -5.24 17.33
C VAL A 445 27.68 -5.10 17.38
N ALA A 446 27.06 -4.45 16.38
CA ALA A 446 25.61 -4.30 16.30
C ALA A 446 24.91 -5.66 16.07
N TYR A 447 25.46 -6.50 15.19
CA TYR A 447 24.89 -7.79 14.83
C TYR A 447 24.86 -8.75 16.03
N GLU A 448 25.96 -8.86 16.78
CA GLU A 448 26.09 -9.73 17.95
C GLU A 448 25.27 -9.25 19.15
N SER A 449 25.07 -7.94 19.27
CA SER A 449 24.24 -7.31 20.29
C SER A 449 22.73 -7.41 20.01
N GLY A 450 22.31 -8.17 19.00
CA GLY A 450 20.89 -8.40 18.69
C GLY A 450 20.21 -7.31 17.88
N PHE A 451 20.95 -6.38 17.28
CA PHE A 451 20.36 -5.45 16.31
C PHE A 451 20.20 -6.11 14.92
N ILE A 452 19.21 -5.64 14.17
CA ILE A 452 18.98 -6.03 12.77
C ILE A 452 20.02 -5.39 11.84
N SER A 453 20.51 -4.19 12.18
CA SER A 453 21.55 -3.45 11.44
C SER A 453 22.39 -2.55 12.37
N ASP A 454 23.55 -2.12 11.88
CA ASP A 454 24.41 -1.08 12.46
C ASP A 454 23.66 0.25 12.66
N SER A 455 22.71 0.54 11.77
CA SER A 455 21.88 1.73 11.78
C SER A 455 20.77 1.69 12.83
N ALA A 456 20.19 0.52 13.12
CA ALA A 456 19.33 0.34 14.27
C ALA A 456 20.10 0.55 15.58
N TYR A 457 21.36 0.10 15.65
CA TYR A 457 22.29 0.41 16.74
C TYR A 457 22.61 1.91 16.83
N CYS A 458 22.91 2.59 15.70
CA CYS A 458 23.15 4.05 15.67
C CYS A 458 21.94 4.85 16.16
N LYS A 459 20.73 4.46 15.73
CA LYS A 459 19.45 5.07 16.10
C LYS A 459 19.18 4.87 17.59
N ALA A 460 19.42 3.67 18.12
CA ALA A 460 19.35 3.39 19.55
C ALA A 460 20.35 4.23 20.37
N LYS A 461 21.63 4.26 19.96
CA LYS A 461 22.70 5.02 20.62
C LYS A 461 22.46 6.54 20.65
N ARG A 462 21.76 7.08 19.64
CA ARG A 462 21.34 8.49 19.58
C ARG A 462 20.13 8.79 20.48
N ASN A 463 19.17 7.87 20.52
CA ASN A 463 17.89 8.06 21.23
C ASN A 463 17.97 7.67 22.72
N ILE A 464 18.97 6.90 23.14
CA ILE A 464 19.19 6.43 24.50
C ILE A 464 20.55 6.94 24.98
N GLN A 465 20.57 8.19 25.46
CA GLN A 465 21.76 8.83 25.99
C GLN A 465 22.10 8.30 27.39
N ASP A 466 21.08 8.16 28.25
CA ASP A 466 21.20 7.53 29.57
C ASP A 466 20.68 6.09 29.58
N ILE A 467 21.60 5.13 29.79
CA ILE A 467 21.27 3.73 30.09
C ILE A 467 21.04 3.58 31.60
N ASN A 468 19.89 3.09 32.01
CA ASN A 468 19.60 2.86 33.42
C ASN A 468 20.33 1.59 33.92
N THR A 469 21.38 1.77 34.72
CA THR A 469 22.22 0.69 35.25
C THR A 469 21.47 -0.28 36.16
N ASP A 470 20.38 0.14 36.83
CA ASP A 470 19.52 -0.77 37.61
C ASP A 470 18.75 -1.76 36.73
N PHE A 471 18.58 -1.47 35.43
CA PHE A 471 17.82 -2.30 34.50
C PHE A 471 18.73 -3.34 33.83
N VAL A 472 19.95 -2.92 33.44
CA VAL A 472 20.90 -3.75 32.67
C VAL A 472 21.92 -4.51 33.55
N LYS A 473 21.75 -4.50 34.88
CA LYS A 473 22.74 -4.98 35.87
C LYS A 473 23.26 -6.42 35.70
N GLY A 474 22.53 -7.29 35.00
CA GLY A 474 22.94 -8.66 34.69
C GLY A 474 23.47 -8.89 33.27
N VAL A 475 23.62 -7.84 32.46
CA VAL A 475 24.17 -7.95 31.10
C VAL A 475 25.67 -8.19 31.21
N HIS A 476 26.10 -9.36 30.77
CA HIS A 476 27.48 -9.83 30.74
C HIS A 476 27.77 -10.45 29.36
N LEU A 477 29.05 -10.68 29.06
CA LEU A 477 29.53 -11.16 27.76
C LEU A 477 29.26 -12.65 27.50
#